data_AF-A0A930J0A7-F1
#
_entry.id   AF-A0A930J0A7-F1
#
_cell.length_a   1.000
_cell.length_b   1.000
_cell.length_c   1.000
_cell.angle_alpha   90.00
_cell.angle_beta   90.00
_cell.angle_gamma   90.00
#
_symmetry.space_group_name_H-M   'P 1'
#
loop_
_entity.id
_entity.type
_entity.pdbx_description
1 polymer ?
#
loop_
_entity_poly.entity_id
_entity_poly.type
_entity_poly.pdbx_seq_one_letter_code
_entity_poly.pdbx_strand_id
1 'polypeptide(L)'
;KKERLSLLDEEAWKQLPAYANIKFRPAKGIITDTQEGQFISLPLMRMEEMVFIDIEATAHLDGVAAGVTALKDFMNTYRYTDNSYQANNVTTMEDFIKELMVQKRIEFWGEGITYFDYKRLALQIRRKDNTNYEPSARINSKEGYVCPWMNFFILEYETHNNVACKPNPDTSGSLTVTNQ
;
A
#
# COMPACT_ATOMS: atom_id res chain seq x y z
N LYS A 1 4.67 31.76 15.00
CA LYS A 1 5.40 30.56 15.48
C LYS A 1 5.48 29.59 14.32
N LYS A 2 6.66 29.21 13.84
CA LYS A 2 6.75 28.06 12.91
C LYS A 2 6.21 26.85 13.68
N GLU A 3 5.08 26.30 13.25
CA GLU A 3 4.55 25.10 13.85
C GLU A 3 5.58 23.98 13.71
N ARG A 4 5.87 23.31 14.83
CA ARG A 4 6.79 22.19 14.83
C ARG A 4 6.09 21.04 14.10
N LEU A 5 6.50 20.78 12.85
CA LEU A 5 5.90 19.75 11.99
C LEU A 5 6.22 18.30 12.41
N SER A 6 7.17 18.11 13.33
CA SER A 6 7.59 16.79 13.82
C SER A 6 7.66 16.74 15.35
N LEU A 7 7.40 15.57 15.92
CA LEU A 7 7.63 15.29 17.34
C LEU A 7 9.12 15.14 17.68
N LEU A 8 9.92 14.79 16.68
CA LEU A 8 11.34 14.51 16.81
C LEU A 8 12.13 15.79 16.59
N ASP A 9 13.16 16.00 17.42
CA ASP A 9 14.20 16.97 17.13
C ASP A 9 15.18 16.43 16.07
N GLU A 10 16.14 17.26 15.68
CA GLU A 10 17.09 16.93 14.62
C GLU A 10 17.98 15.73 14.97
N GLU A 11 18.39 15.60 16.23
CA GLU A 11 19.24 14.49 16.68
C GLU A 11 18.44 13.18 16.66
N ALA A 12 17.26 13.16 17.26
CA ALA A 12 16.37 12.01 17.26
C ALA A 12 15.98 11.58 15.83
N TRP A 13 15.74 12.54 14.94
CA TRP A 13 15.45 12.25 13.54
C TRP A 13 16.61 11.53 12.84
N LYS A 14 17.86 11.98 13.07
CA LYS A 14 19.06 11.38 12.49
C LYS A 14 19.34 9.95 12.99
N GLN A 15 18.81 9.57 14.15
CA GLN A 15 18.96 8.22 14.70
C GLN A 15 17.95 7.22 14.13
N LEU A 16 16.89 7.67 13.44
CA LEU A 16 15.92 6.75 12.85
C LEU A 16 16.56 5.96 11.69
N PRO A 17 16.26 4.66 11.57
CA PRO A 17 16.66 3.90 10.39
C PRO A 17 16.00 4.48 9.15
N ALA A 18 16.64 4.29 7.99
CA ALA A 18 16.05 4.66 6.71
C ALA A 18 14.66 4.04 6.55
N TYR A 19 13.70 4.82 6.04
CA TYR A 19 12.30 4.41 5.84
C TYR A 19 11.52 4.09 7.13
N ALA A 20 11.95 4.59 8.30
CA ALA A 20 11.15 4.54 9.52
C ALA A 20 9.76 5.16 9.31
N ASN A 21 8.71 4.42 9.64
CA ASN A 21 7.34 4.92 9.56
C ASN A 21 7.06 5.85 10.76
N ILE A 22 6.70 7.09 10.48
CA ILE A 22 6.33 8.11 11.47
C ILE A 22 4.85 8.53 11.35
N LYS A 23 4.07 7.79 10.57
CA LYS A 23 2.72 8.19 10.19
C LYS A 23 1.76 8.13 11.37
N PHE A 24 1.89 7.09 12.19
CA PHE A 24 1.05 6.90 13.36
C PHE A 24 1.64 7.66 14.54
N ARG A 25 1.03 8.80 14.85
CA ARG A 25 1.44 9.66 15.95
C ARG A 25 1.11 8.99 17.29
N PRO A 26 2.07 8.86 18.22
CA PRO A 26 1.80 8.39 19.58
C PRO A 26 0.75 9.24 20.29
N ALA A 27 0.04 8.64 21.26
CA ALA A 27 -0.96 9.33 22.04
C ALA A 27 -0.38 10.59 22.70
N LYS A 28 -1.09 11.72 22.58
CA LYS A 28 -0.65 13.05 23.07
C LYS A 28 0.73 13.51 22.54
N GLY A 29 1.34 12.79 21.59
CA GLY A 29 2.71 13.01 21.14
C GLY A 29 3.80 12.56 22.11
N ILE A 30 3.49 11.68 23.07
CA ILE A 30 4.45 11.17 24.05
C ILE A 30 5.28 10.05 23.44
N ILE A 31 6.61 10.23 23.41
CA ILE A 31 7.59 9.26 22.87
C ILE A 31 8.49 8.64 23.95
N THR A 32 8.40 9.11 25.19
CA THR A 32 9.25 8.67 26.31
C THR A 32 8.61 7.59 27.17
N ASP A 33 7.27 7.49 27.17
CA ASP A 33 6.50 6.51 27.93
C ASP A 33 5.72 5.62 26.95
N THR A 34 6.05 4.33 26.93
CA THR A 34 5.40 3.35 26.05
C THR A 34 3.96 3.08 26.44
N GLN A 35 3.65 3.10 27.74
CA GLN A 35 2.31 2.83 28.25
C GLN A 35 1.33 3.94 27.83
N GLU A 36 1.75 5.20 27.88
CA GLU A 36 0.94 6.31 27.38
C GLU A 36 0.97 6.41 25.85
N GLY A 37 2.15 6.30 25.23
CA GLY A 37 2.32 6.54 23.80
C GLY A 37 1.60 5.52 22.89
N GLN A 38 1.39 4.29 23.37
CA GLN A 38 0.74 3.21 22.60
C GLN A 38 -0.78 3.38 22.41
N PHE A 39 -1.43 4.29 23.14
CA PHE A 39 -2.87 4.56 23.00
C PHE A 39 -3.16 5.38 21.73
N ILE A 40 -2.91 4.79 20.57
CA ILE A 40 -3.14 5.41 19.26
C ILE A 40 -4.49 5.01 18.69
N SER A 41 -5.04 5.87 17.83
CA SER A 41 -6.18 5.52 16.98
C SER A 41 -5.67 5.17 15.58
N LEU A 42 -6.07 4.01 15.07
CA LEU A 42 -5.78 3.59 13.71
C LEU A 42 -7.03 3.79 12.86
N PRO A 43 -6.99 4.64 11.81
CA PRO A 43 -8.14 4.80 10.93
C PRO A 43 -8.38 3.49 10.17
N LEU A 44 -9.63 2.98 10.21
CA LEU A 44 -10.05 1.82 9.41
C LEU A 44 -10.50 2.21 8.00
N MET A 45 -11.09 3.39 7.87
CA MET A 45 -11.47 4.01 6.60
C MET A 45 -11.30 5.52 6.72
N ARG A 46 -11.02 6.18 5.60
CA ARG A 46 -10.95 7.64 5.51
C ARG A 46 -11.35 8.11 4.12
N MET A 47 -11.70 9.39 4.02
CA MET A 47 -12.29 9.98 2.82
C MET A 47 -11.43 9.80 1.58
N GLU A 48 -10.11 9.85 1.73
CA GLU A 48 -9.18 9.69 0.63
C GLU A 48 -9.28 8.33 -0.05
N GLU A 49 -9.57 7.26 0.71
CA GLU A 49 -9.80 5.93 0.12
C GLU A 49 -10.99 5.96 -0.85
N MET A 50 -12.08 6.61 -0.44
CA MET A 50 -13.26 6.78 -1.27
C MET A 50 -12.96 7.61 -2.52
N VAL A 51 -12.14 8.66 -2.41
CA VAL A 51 -11.73 9.48 -3.56
C VAL A 51 -10.87 8.67 -4.53
N PHE A 52 -9.92 7.85 -4.05
CA PHE A 52 -9.14 6.99 -4.93
C PHE A 52 -9.99 5.92 -5.63
N ILE A 53 -11.01 5.38 -4.95
CA ILE A 53 -11.99 4.47 -5.57
C ILE A 53 -12.79 5.19 -6.66
N ASP A 54 -13.25 6.41 -6.40
CA ASP A 54 -14.02 7.21 -7.36
C ASP A 54 -13.19 7.60 -8.59
N ILE A 55 -11.93 8.00 -8.40
CA ILE A 55 -10.96 8.27 -9.48
C ILE A 55 -10.75 7.03 -10.35
N GLU A 56 -10.60 5.86 -9.73
CA GLU A 56 -10.46 4.59 -10.45
C GLU A 56 -11.72 4.24 -11.25
N ALA A 57 -12.90 4.37 -10.62
CA ALA A 57 -14.18 4.13 -11.27
C ALA A 57 -14.39 5.09 -12.46
N THR A 58 -14.05 6.36 -12.30
CA THR A 58 -14.09 7.38 -13.36
C THR A 58 -13.24 6.95 -14.55
N ALA A 59 -12.03 6.43 -14.31
CA ALA A 59 -11.19 5.94 -15.40
C ALA A 59 -11.84 4.78 -16.15
N HIS A 60 -12.49 3.85 -15.44
CA HIS A 60 -13.15 2.69 -16.03
C HIS A 60 -14.45 3.01 -16.76
N LEU A 61 -15.19 4.02 -16.30
CA LEU A 61 -16.49 4.39 -16.87
C LEU A 61 -16.35 5.44 -17.98
N ASP A 62 -15.59 6.50 -17.71
CA ASP A 62 -15.49 7.69 -18.57
C ASP A 62 -14.17 7.72 -19.37
N GLY A 63 -13.27 6.78 -19.10
CA GLY A 63 -12.03 6.56 -19.83
C GLY A 63 -10.78 7.10 -19.13
N VAL A 64 -9.61 6.61 -19.56
CA VAL A 64 -8.29 6.90 -18.96
C VAL A 64 -8.02 8.39 -18.83
N ALA A 65 -8.38 9.20 -19.83
CA ALA A 65 -8.16 10.65 -19.79
C ALA A 65 -8.95 11.35 -18.68
N ALA A 66 -10.17 10.89 -18.39
CA ALA A 66 -11.00 11.41 -17.30
C ALA A 66 -10.38 11.05 -15.95
N GLY A 67 -9.96 9.79 -15.78
CA GLY A 67 -9.25 9.34 -14.58
C GLY A 67 -7.94 10.09 -14.33
N VAL A 68 -7.13 10.33 -15.37
CA VAL A 68 -5.89 11.13 -15.30
C VAL A 68 -6.17 12.55 -14.83
N THR A 69 -7.22 13.18 -15.35
CA THR A 69 -7.64 14.52 -14.94
C THR A 69 -8.04 14.53 -13.46
N ALA A 70 -8.93 13.60 -13.06
CA ALA A 70 -9.39 13.51 -11.68
C ALA A 70 -8.25 13.26 -10.68
N LEU A 71 -7.32 12.36 -11.02
CA LEU A 71 -6.13 12.09 -10.21
C LEU A 71 -5.24 13.32 -10.09
N LYS A 72 -4.97 13.99 -11.21
CA LYS A 72 -4.15 15.21 -11.24
C LYS A 72 -4.76 16.31 -10.37
N ASP A 73 -6.06 16.53 -10.48
CA ASP A 73 -6.76 17.56 -9.74
C ASP A 73 -6.73 17.27 -8.23
N PHE A 74 -7.01 16.03 -7.83
CA PHE A 74 -6.91 15.63 -6.42
C PHE A 74 -5.50 15.85 -5.85
N MET A 75 -4.47 15.36 -6.55
CA MET A 75 -3.08 15.44 -6.08
C MET A 75 -2.60 16.89 -5.98
N ASN A 76 -2.91 17.75 -6.95
CA ASN A 76 -2.51 19.16 -6.91
C ASN A 76 -3.37 20.01 -5.97
N THR A 77 -4.60 19.60 -5.68
CA THR A 77 -5.44 20.31 -4.71
C THR A 77 -4.98 20.03 -3.27
N TYR A 78 -4.57 18.79 -2.97
CA TYR A 78 -4.41 18.37 -1.57
C TYR A 78 -3.03 17.81 -1.19
N ARG A 79 -2.10 17.58 -2.13
CA ARG A 79 -0.78 16.97 -1.84
C ARG A 79 0.39 17.81 -2.34
N TYR A 80 0.30 18.32 -3.56
CA TYR A 80 1.33 19.15 -4.18
C TYR A 80 0.94 20.62 -4.09
N THR A 81 1.67 21.42 -3.31
CA THR A 81 1.36 22.84 -3.09
C THR A 81 1.73 23.75 -4.26
N ASP A 82 2.51 23.24 -5.22
CA ASP A 82 3.05 23.98 -6.36
C ASP A 82 2.41 23.59 -7.70
N ASN A 83 1.35 22.77 -7.66
CA ASN A 83 0.64 22.27 -8.84
C ASN A 83 1.55 21.49 -9.84
N SER A 84 2.64 20.90 -9.33
CA SER A 84 3.66 20.24 -10.16
C SER A 84 3.32 18.80 -10.55
N TYR A 85 2.35 18.15 -9.90
CA TYR A 85 2.05 16.74 -10.17
C TYR A 85 1.41 16.57 -11.55
N GLN A 86 1.98 15.64 -12.33
CA GLN A 86 1.46 15.21 -13.63
C GLN A 86 1.57 13.68 -13.75
N ALA A 87 0.47 13.04 -14.15
CA ALA A 87 0.45 11.63 -14.54
C ALA A 87 0.91 11.50 -16.00
N ASN A 88 2.22 11.61 -16.23
CA ASN A 88 2.81 11.60 -17.58
C ASN A 88 2.81 10.20 -18.19
N ASN A 89 2.67 10.12 -19.52
CA ASN A 89 2.72 8.88 -20.31
C ASN A 89 1.67 7.82 -19.92
N VAL A 90 0.55 8.24 -19.34
CA VAL A 90 -0.58 7.36 -19.03
C VAL A 90 -1.52 7.31 -20.24
N THR A 91 -1.41 6.26 -21.04
CA THR A 91 -2.20 6.11 -22.27
C THR A 91 -3.15 4.93 -22.24
N THR A 92 -2.80 3.89 -21.49
CA THR A 92 -3.63 2.70 -21.31
C THR A 92 -4.23 2.64 -19.91
N MET A 93 -5.25 1.80 -19.75
CA MET A 93 -5.79 1.51 -18.41
C MET A 93 -4.73 0.89 -17.50
N GLU A 94 -3.84 0.07 -18.04
CA GLU A 94 -2.75 -0.52 -17.28
C GLU A 94 -1.76 0.54 -16.76
N ASP A 95 -1.39 1.52 -17.60
CA ASP A 95 -0.54 2.64 -17.19
C ASP A 95 -1.22 3.47 -16.10
N PHE A 96 -2.54 3.68 -16.24
CA PHE A 96 -3.30 4.44 -15.26
C PHE A 96 -3.34 3.73 -13.91
N ILE A 97 -3.63 2.43 -13.89
CA ILE A 97 -3.61 1.64 -12.66
C ILE A 97 -2.21 1.65 -12.04
N LYS A 98 -1.13 1.58 -12.82
CA LYS A 98 0.24 1.69 -12.29
C LYS A 98 0.47 3.02 -11.60
N GLU A 99 0.09 4.14 -12.21
CA GLU A 99 0.24 5.47 -11.64
C GLU A 99 -0.65 5.66 -10.40
N LEU A 100 -1.93 5.28 -10.49
CA LEU A 100 -2.86 5.29 -9.36
C LEU A 100 -2.29 4.52 -8.16
N MET A 101 -1.73 3.33 -8.40
CA MET A 101 -1.12 2.51 -7.35
C MET A 101 0.14 3.13 -6.75
N VAL A 102 0.92 3.93 -7.51
CA VAL A 102 2.01 4.73 -6.93
C VAL A 102 1.44 5.70 -5.91
N GLN A 103 0.41 6.47 -6.27
CA GLN A 103 -0.20 7.45 -5.37
C GLN A 103 -0.86 6.79 -4.16
N LYS A 104 -1.61 5.69 -4.34
CA LYS A 104 -2.20 4.93 -3.22
C LYS A 104 -1.12 4.37 -2.27
N ARG A 105 0.02 3.89 -2.77
CA ARG A 105 1.11 3.39 -1.90
C ARG A 105 1.75 4.50 -1.07
N ILE A 106 1.89 5.70 -1.62
CA ILE A 106 2.39 6.88 -0.91
C ILE A 106 1.36 7.31 0.15
N GLU A 107 0.12 7.51 -0.28
CA GLU A 107 -0.97 8.01 0.54
C GLU A 107 -1.27 7.06 1.71
N PHE A 108 -1.39 5.76 1.44
CA PHE A 108 -1.80 4.73 2.41
C PHE A 108 -0.60 3.96 2.99
N TRP A 109 0.61 4.53 2.95
CA TRP A 109 1.79 3.91 3.55
C TRP A 109 1.52 3.50 5.01
N GLY A 110 1.70 2.22 5.33
CA GLY A 110 1.46 1.67 6.67
C GLY A 110 0.00 1.40 7.06
N GLU A 111 -1.00 1.73 6.23
CA GLU A 111 -2.43 1.53 6.56
C GLU A 111 -2.96 0.16 6.11
N GLY A 112 -2.21 -0.61 5.31
CA GLY A 112 -2.59 -1.96 4.89
C GLY A 112 -3.66 -2.04 3.79
N ILE A 113 -4.25 -0.93 3.36
CA ILE A 113 -5.32 -0.88 2.34
C ILE A 113 -4.84 -1.42 0.97
N THR A 114 -3.61 -1.10 0.57
CA THR A 114 -3.04 -1.53 -0.72
C THR A 114 -2.93 -3.05 -0.87
N TYR A 115 -2.97 -3.80 0.24
CA TYR A 115 -3.07 -5.26 0.21
C TYR A 115 -4.29 -5.72 -0.60
N PHE A 116 -5.46 -5.08 -0.41
CA PHE A 116 -6.68 -5.48 -1.12
C PHE A 116 -6.65 -5.11 -2.60
N ASP A 117 -6.04 -3.97 -2.95
CA ASP A 117 -5.85 -3.57 -4.34
C ASP A 117 -4.99 -4.57 -5.13
N TYR A 118 -3.86 -4.98 -4.57
CA TYR A 118 -2.98 -5.96 -5.21
C TYR A 118 -3.69 -7.29 -5.44
N LYS A 119 -4.56 -7.71 -4.52
CA LYS A 119 -5.35 -8.94 -4.68
C LYS A 119 -6.42 -8.81 -5.75
N ARG A 120 -7.25 -7.76 -5.72
CA ARG A 120 -8.37 -7.63 -6.67
C ARG A 120 -7.90 -7.42 -8.11
N LEU A 121 -6.75 -6.76 -8.29
CA LEU A 121 -6.15 -6.47 -9.59
C LEU A 121 -5.14 -7.54 -10.04
N ALA A 122 -4.87 -8.56 -9.22
CA ALA A 122 -3.84 -9.58 -9.47
C ALA A 122 -2.47 -8.98 -9.84
N LEU A 123 -2.10 -7.88 -9.17
CA LEU A 123 -0.85 -7.17 -9.43
C LEU A 123 0.35 -7.99 -8.98
N GLN A 124 1.42 -7.90 -9.77
CA GLN A 124 2.68 -8.54 -9.42
C GLN A 124 3.32 -7.89 -8.19
N ILE A 125 3.69 -8.70 -7.20
CA ILE A 125 4.57 -8.26 -6.12
C ILE A 125 6.02 -8.51 -6.56
N ARG A 126 6.82 -7.44 -6.55
CA ARG A 126 8.25 -7.48 -6.85
C ARG A 126 9.05 -7.16 -5.60
N ARG A 127 9.87 -8.10 -5.14
CA ARG A 127 10.77 -7.99 -3.98
C ARG A 127 12.23 -8.24 -4.32
N LYS A 128 12.58 -8.54 -5.57
CA LYS A 128 13.97 -8.74 -6.00
C LYS A 128 14.64 -7.45 -6.50
N ASP A 129 13.87 -6.53 -7.08
CA ASP A 129 14.39 -5.38 -7.80
C ASP A 129 14.70 -4.21 -6.87
N ASN A 130 15.98 -3.81 -6.76
CA ASN A 130 16.44 -2.70 -5.92
C ASN A 130 15.80 -2.69 -4.51
N THR A 131 15.94 -3.82 -3.82
CA THR A 131 15.10 -4.21 -2.68
C THR A 131 15.78 -4.03 -1.33
N ASN A 132 15.01 -3.65 -0.30
CA ASN A 132 15.43 -3.65 1.10
C ASN A 132 15.00 -4.93 1.85
N TYR A 133 14.47 -5.93 1.16
CA TYR A 133 14.05 -7.19 1.77
C TYR A 133 15.27 -8.07 2.11
N GLU A 134 15.15 -8.83 3.22
CA GLU A 134 16.06 -9.90 3.61
C GLU A 134 16.21 -10.91 2.47
N PRO A 135 17.40 -11.48 2.19
CA PRO A 135 17.62 -12.40 1.07
C PRO A 135 16.60 -13.54 0.97
N SER A 136 16.17 -14.10 2.10
CA SER A 136 15.16 -15.18 2.16
C SER A 136 13.75 -14.75 1.74
N ALA A 137 13.45 -13.45 1.76
CA ALA A 137 12.14 -12.89 1.42
C ALA A 137 12.10 -12.25 0.01
N ARG A 138 13.19 -12.28 -0.75
CA ARG A 138 13.30 -11.71 -2.12
C ARG A 138 12.64 -12.61 -3.16
N ILE A 139 11.32 -12.73 -3.07
CA ILE A 139 10.50 -13.56 -3.96
C ILE A 139 9.54 -12.66 -4.73
N ASN A 140 9.49 -12.82 -6.05
CA ASN A 140 8.51 -12.15 -6.91
C ASN A 140 7.30 -13.08 -7.12
N SER A 141 6.10 -12.51 -7.20
CA SER A 141 4.94 -13.27 -7.67
C SER A 141 4.91 -13.31 -9.20
N LYS A 142 4.12 -14.23 -9.76
CA LYS A 142 3.84 -14.25 -11.20
C LYS A 142 2.93 -13.07 -11.58
N GLU A 143 3.22 -12.42 -12.70
CA GLU A 143 2.38 -11.35 -13.25
C GLU A 143 1.01 -11.87 -13.69
N GLY A 144 -0.06 -11.13 -13.39
CA GLY A 144 -1.44 -11.51 -13.68
C GLY A 144 -2.03 -12.55 -12.74
N TYR A 145 -1.32 -12.93 -11.67
CA TYR A 145 -1.80 -13.86 -10.64
C TYR A 145 -1.75 -13.21 -9.27
N VAL A 146 -2.77 -13.50 -8.46
CA VAL A 146 -2.76 -13.12 -7.04
C VAL A 146 -1.60 -13.81 -6.35
N CYS A 147 -0.80 -13.01 -5.66
CA CYS A 147 0.34 -13.52 -4.94
C CYS A 147 -0.08 -14.48 -3.81
N PRO A 148 0.47 -15.70 -3.73
CA PRO A 148 0.06 -16.74 -2.78
C PRO A 148 0.04 -16.35 -1.32
N TRP A 149 1.10 -15.68 -0.85
CA TRP A 149 1.22 -15.28 0.56
C TRP A 149 0.28 -14.13 0.94
N MET A 150 -0.50 -13.61 -0.02
CA MET A 150 -1.62 -12.71 0.26
C MET A 150 -2.92 -13.45 0.54
N ASN A 151 -2.96 -14.78 0.53
CA ASN A 151 -4.13 -15.54 0.97
C ASN A 151 -3.85 -16.15 2.33
N PHE A 152 -4.70 -15.84 3.31
CA PHE A 152 -4.68 -16.55 4.57
C PHE A 152 -5.11 -18.00 4.34
N PHE A 153 -4.31 -18.93 4.84
CA PHE A 153 -4.67 -20.34 4.86
C PHE A 153 -5.68 -20.59 5.97
N ILE A 154 -6.70 -21.39 5.66
CA ILE A 154 -7.51 -22.00 6.70
C ILE A 154 -6.58 -22.80 7.61
N LEU A 155 -6.69 -22.60 8.93
CA LEU A 155 -5.88 -23.29 9.90
C LEU A 155 -6.10 -24.81 9.78
N GLU A 156 -5.01 -25.57 9.82
CA GLU A 156 -5.04 -27.04 9.69
C GLU A 156 -6.00 -27.71 10.69
N TYR A 157 -6.07 -27.16 11.92
CA TYR A 157 -7.02 -27.56 12.95
C TYR A 157 -8.49 -27.57 12.45
N GLU A 158 -8.92 -26.57 11.68
CA GLU A 158 -10.28 -26.50 11.15
C GLU A 158 -10.55 -27.63 10.15
N THR A 159 -9.59 -27.89 9.26
CA THR A 159 -9.70 -28.97 8.27
C THR A 159 -9.63 -30.37 8.88
N HIS A 160 -8.94 -30.53 10.02
CA HIS A 160 -8.90 -31.80 10.75
C HIS A 160 -10.19 -32.10 11.51
N ASN A 161 -10.81 -31.08 12.12
CA ASN A 161 -12.03 -31.28 12.90
C ASN A 161 -13.30 -31.24 12.06
N ASN A 162 -13.29 -30.53 10.93
CA ASN A 162 -14.43 -30.41 10.05
C ASN A 162 -14.06 -30.88 8.63
N VAL A 163 -14.41 -32.13 8.30
CA VAL A 163 -14.15 -32.74 6.98
C VAL A 163 -14.83 -32.02 5.79
N ALA A 164 -15.84 -31.19 6.07
CA ALA A 164 -16.47 -30.33 5.07
C ALA A 164 -15.63 -29.07 4.76
N CYS A 165 -14.74 -28.68 5.67
CA CYS A 165 -13.80 -27.59 5.45
C CYS A 165 -12.73 -28.03 4.42
N LYS A 166 -12.71 -27.35 3.27
CA LYS A 166 -11.71 -27.59 2.22
C LYS A 166 -10.61 -26.53 2.32
N PRO A 167 -9.33 -26.93 2.33
CA PRO A 167 -8.23 -25.97 2.37
C PRO A 167 -8.18 -25.13 1.10
N ASN A 168 -7.45 -24.01 1.18
CA ASN A 168 -7.16 -23.17 0.02
C ASN A 168 -6.50 -23.98 -1.11
N PRO A 169 -6.71 -23.61 -2.39
CA PRO A 169 -6.05 -24.28 -3.52
C PRO A 169 -4.52 -24.24 -3.43
N ASP A 170 -3.85 -25.22 -4.04
CA ASP A 170 -2.39 -25.18 -4.20
C ASP A 170 -1.98 -23.97 -5.05
N THR A 171 -1.06 -23.19 -4.50
CA THR A 171 -0.56 -21.93 -5.07
C THR A 171 0.84 -22.05 -5.66
N SER A 172 1.42 -23.24 -5.72
CA SER A 172 2.77 -23.47 -6.25
C SER A 172 2.98 -22.89 -7.66
N GLY A 173 1.95 -22.93 -8.52
CA GLY A 173 1.99 -22.44 -9.90
C GLY A 173 1.93 -20.92 -10.10
N SER A 174 1.68 -20.13 -9.05
CA SER A 174 1.62 -18.66 -9.13
C SER A 174 2.87 -17.95 -8.57
N LEU A 175 3.90 -18.73 -8.24
CA LEU A 175 5.24 -18.25 -7.91
C LEU A 175 6.19 -18.46 -9.09
N THR A 176 7.02 -17.46 -9.37
CA THR A 176 8.20 -17.65 -10.23
C THR A 176 9.35 -18.13 -9.36
N VAL A 177 9.54 -19.46 -9.29
CA VAL A 177 10.65 -20.09 -8.52
C VAL A 177 12.01 -19.96 -9.22
N THR A 178 12.12 -19.16 -10.29
CA THR A 178 13.40 -18.91 -10.93
C THR A 178 14.28 -18.06 -10.02
N ASN A 179 15.20 -18.75 -9.35
CA ASN A 179 16.45 -18.21 -8.81
C ASN A 179 17.45 -17.93 -9.94
N GLN A 180 16.98 -17.32 -11.04
CA GLN A 180 17.80 -16.79 -12.14
C GLN A 180 17.16 -15.50 -12.63
#